data_AF-A0A0S1XAK7-F1
#
_entry.id   AF-A0A0S1XAK7-F1
#
_cell.length_a   1.000
_cell.length_b   1.000
_cell.length_c   1.000
_cell.angle_alpha   90.00
_cell.angle_beta   90.00
_cell.angle_gamma   90.00
#
_symmetry.space_group_name_H-M   'P 1'
#
loop_
_entity.id
_entity.type
_entity.pdbx_description
1 polymer ?
#
loop_
_entity_poly.entity_id
_entity_poly.type
_entity_poly.pdbx_seq_one_letter_code
_entity_poly.pdbx_strand_id
1 'polypeptide(L)' 'MEMNSEQAKLHLVGKAKLRGNVIVDIELSAVLYEKSFEMKFRDKDEIFFVLPFDAETGVEGAYLRIIEAIGEVL' A
#
# COMPACT_ATOMS: atom_id res chain seq x y z
N MET A 1 -34.45 0.27 6.92
CA MET A 1 -33.31 0.67 7.77
C MET A 1 -32.09 0.50 6.90
N GLU A 2 -31.59 1.59 6.32
CA GLU A 2 -30.33 1.56 5.57
C GLU A 2 -29.22 1.29 6.58
N MET A 3 -28.61 0.11 6.49
CA MET A 3 -27.36 -0.19 7.18
C MET A 3 -26.31 0.74 6.58
N ASN A 4 -26.05 1.85 7.25
CA ASN A 4 -24.90 2.68 6.97
C ASN A 4 -23.66 1.92 7.50
N SER A 5 -23.31 0.81 6.84
CA SER A 5 -22.05 0.14 7.08
C SER A 5 -21.00 0.95 6.33
N GLU A 6 -20.24 1.78 7.03
CA GLU A 6 -18.91 2.16 6.55
C GLU A 6 -18.13 0.84 6.39
N GLN A 7 -18.24 0.24 5.20
CA GLN A 7 -17.61 -1.03 4.88
C GLN A 7 -16.10 -0.81 4.97
N ALA A 8 -15.48 -1.46 5.95
CA ALA A 8 -14.05 -1.37 6.16
C ALA A 8 -13.31 -1.63 4.83
N LYS A 9 -12.43 -0.70 4.48
CA LYS A 9 -11.69 -0.65 3.22
C LYS A 9 -10.33 -1.33 3.42
N LEU A 10 -10.00 -2.22 2.50
CA LEU A 10 -8.74 -2.94 2.53
C LEU A 10 -7.60 -2.03 2.09
N HIS A 11 -6.50 -2.11 2.83
CA HIS A 11 -5.27 -1.38 2.54
C HIS A 11 -4.07 -2.32 2.61
N LEU A 12 -3.10 -2.05 1.75
CA LEU A 12 -1.75 -2.58 1.80
C LEU A 12 -0.91 -1.65 2.67
N VAL A 13 -0.43 -2.16 3.79
CA VAL A 13 0.47 -1.44 4.69
C VAL A 13 1.82 -2.12 4.65
N GLY A 14 2.87 -1.35 4.44
CA GLY A 14 4.19 -1.95 4.32
C GLY A 14 5.33 -0.96 4.25
N LYS A 15 6.51 -1.53 4.08
CA LYS A 15 7.73 -0.80 3.78
C LYS A 15 8.56 -1.55 2.75
N ALA A 16 9.27 -0.80 1.92
CA ALA A 16 10.23 -1.31 0.96
C ALA A 16 11.62 -0.80 1.32
N LYS A 17 12.62 -1.67 1.27
CA LYS A 17 14.02 -1.31 1.48
C LYS A 17 14.72 -1.13 0.14
N LEU A 18 15.51 -0.08 0.04
CA LEU A 18 16.29 0.29 -1.13
C LEU A 18 17.78 -0.01 -0.91
N ARG A 19 18.46 -0.29 -2.02
CA ARG A 19 19.91 -0.21 -2.13
C ARG A 19 20.23 0.59 -3.39
N GLY A 20 20.48 1.89 -3.22
CA GLY A 20 20.45 2.82 -4.35
C GLY A 20 19.00 2.98 -4.84
N ASN A 21 18.75 2.69 -6.13
CA ASN A 21 17.42 2.78 -6.73
C ASN A 21 16.75 1.41 -6.94
N VAL A 22 17.30 0.36 -6.31
CA VAL A 22 16.79 -1.01 -6.43
C VAL A 22 16.08 -1.38 -5.14
N ILE A 23 14.84 -1.84 -5.25
CA ILE A 23 14.11 -2.45 -4.14
C ILE A 23 14.73 -3.81 -3.86
N VAL A 24 15.23 -4.03 -2.65
CA VAL A 24 15.88 -5.28 -2.24
C VAL A 24 15.04 -6.11 -1.27
N ASP A 25 14.05 -5.50 -0.64
CA ASP A 25 13.15 -6.16 0.30
C ASP A 25 11.82 -5.41 0.39
N ILE A 26 10.73 -6.14 0.66
CA ILE A 26 9.39 -5.59 0.88
C ILE A 26 8.72 -6.36 2.02
N GLU A 27 8.37 -5.65 3.09
CA GLU A 27 7.47 -6.15 4.13
C GLU A 27 6.07 -5.60 3.87
N LEU A 28 5.07 -6.48 3.83
CA LEU A 28 3.70 -6.13 3.46
C LEU A 28 2.68 -6.86 4.34
N SER A 29 1.59 -6.16 4.66
CA SER A 29 0.42 -6.71 5.33
C SER A 29 -0.86 -6.08 4.78
N ALA A 30 -1.94 -6.84 4.80
CA ALA A 30 -3.27 -6.36 4.43
C ALA A 30 -4.06 -6.02 5.70
N VAL A 31 -4.56 -4.78 5.77
CA VAL A 31 -5.26 -4.23 6.95
C VAL A 31 -6.56 -3.57 6.53
N LEU A 32 -7.60 -3.68 7.36
CA LEU A 32 -8.89 -3.01 7.15
C LEU A 32 -8.91 -1.67 7.90
N TYR A 33 -9.28 -0.59 7.21
CA TYR A 33 -9.51 0.73 7.79
C TYR A 33 -10.94 1.19 7.54
N GLU A 34 -11.48 2.03 8.41
CA GLU A 34 -12.84 2.59 8.26
C GLU A 34 -12.96 3.47 7.01
N LYS A 35 -11.89 4.17 6.65
CA LYS A 35 -11.85 5.09 5.51
C LYS A 35 -10.71 4.74 4.56
N SER A 36 -10.96 4.96 3.28
CA SER A 36 -9.92 4.86 2.25
C SER A 36 -8.99 6.05 2.36
N PHE A 37 -7.70 5.81 2.52
CA PHE A 37 -6.67 6.85 2.47
C PHE A 37 -5.37 6.29 1.93
N GLU A 38 -4.52 7.20 1.46
CA GLU A 38 -3.22 6.87 0.93
C GLU A 38 -2.14 7.66 1.64
N MET A 39 -1.02 7.00 1.93
CA MET A 39 0.16 7.62 2.50
C MET A 39 1.40 6.96 1.91
N LYS A 40 2.35 7.79 1.47
CA LYS A 40 3.64 7.34 0.94
C LYS A 40 4.70 8.32 1.41
N PHE A 41 5.77 7.82 2.01
CA PHE A 41 6.91 8.67 2.34
C PHE A 41 8.20 7.86 2.31
N ARG A 42 9.30 8.57 2.07
CA ARG A 42 10.64 8.01 2.03
C ARG A 42 11.46 8.55 3.20
N ASP A 43 12.17 7.67 3.88
CA ASP A 43 13.22 8.00 4.83
C ASP A 43 14.50 7.24 4.46
N LYS A 44 15.48 7.96 3.91
CA LYS A 44 16.76 7.41 3.40
C LYS A 44 16.53 6.26 2.39
N ASP A 45 16.86 5.05 2.80
CA ASP A 45 16.80 3.82 2.02
C ASP A 45 15.53 3.00 2.34
N GLU A 46 14.55 3.59 3.00
CA GLU A 46 13.26 2.94 3.28
C GLU A 46 12.11 3.78 2.74
N ILE A 47 11.14 3.11 2.14
CA ILE A 47 9.87 3.70 1.68
C ILE A 47 8.76 3.06 2.49
N PHE A 48 7.92 3.87 3.11
CA PHE A 48 6.77 3.44 3.89
C PHE A 48 5.50 3.80 3.12
N PHE A 49 4.53 2.88 3.14
CA PHE A 49 3.28 3.09 2.41
C PHE A 49 2.07 2.50 3.12
N VAL A 50 0.95 3.19 2.92
CA VAL A 50 -0.42 2.73 3.16
C VAL A 50 -1.19 3.01 1.89
N LEU A 51 -1.65 1.96 1.22
CA LEU A 51 -2.28 2.06 -0.10
C LEU A 51 -3.66 1.41 -0.04
N PRO A 52 -4.74 2.09 -0.44
CA PRO A 52 -6.03 1.43 -0.58
C PRO A 52 -5.92 0.36 -1.68
N PHE A 53 -6.54 -0.79 -1.46
CA PHE A 53 -6.42 -1.95 -2.32
C PHE A 53 -7.76 -2.64 -2.52
N ASP A 54 -8.03 -3.02 -3.77
CA ASP A 54 -9.20 -3.78 -4.15
C ASP A 54 -8.83 -5.26 -4.29
N ALA A 55 -9.42 -6.10 -3.42
CA ALA A 55 -9.17 -7.53 -3.41
C ALA A 55 -9.58 -8.23 -4.72
N GLU A 56 -10.50 -7.67 -5.50
CA GLU A 56 -10.93 -8.24 -6.78
C GLU A 56 -9.80 -8.23 -7.83
N THR A 57 -8.84 -7.33 -7.69
CA THR A 57 -7.67 -7.24 -8.57
C THR A 57 -6.61 -8.32 -8.30
N GLY A 58 -6.75 -9.04 -7.18
CA GLY A 58 -5.84 -10.11 -6.78
C GLY A 58 -4.41 -9.63 -6.55
N VAL A 59 -3.48 -10.60 -6.54
CA VAL A 59 -2.07 -10.35 -6.22
C VAL A 59 -1.38 -9.44 -7.25
N GLU A 60 -1.76 -9.54 -8.52
CA GLU A 60 -1.18 -8.72 -9.59
C GLU A 60 -1.52 -7.23 -9.40
N GLY A 61 -2.78 -6.91 -9.07
CA GLY A 61 -3.17 -5.54 -8.77
C GLY A 61 -2.43 -4.97 -7.55
N ALA A 62 -2.16 -5.80 -6.54
CA ALA A 62 -1.37 -5.40 -5.38
C ALA A 62 0.07 -5.04 -5.79
N TYR A 63 0.70 -5.86 -6.62
CA TYR A 63 2.06 -5.59 -7.11
C TYR A 63 2.12 -4.29 -7.93
N LEU A 64 1.20 -4.10 -8.87
CA LEU A 64 1.15 -2.87 -9.68
C LEU A 64 0.98 -1.63 -8.80
N ARG A 65 0.06 -1.68 -7.83
CA ARG A 65 -0.17 -0.57 -6.90
C ARG A 65 1.05 -0.23 -6.06
N ILE A 66 1.78 -1.25 -5.58
CA ILE A 66 3.02 -1.06 -4.81
C ILE A 66 4.12 -0.43 -5.69
N ILE A 67 4.30 -0.92 -6.91
CA ILE A 67 5.32 -0.39 -7.84
C ILE A 67 5.04 1.07 -8.19
N GLU A 68 3.79 1.41 -8.51
CA GLU A 68 3.36 2.79 -8.75
C GLU A 68 3.66 3.68 -7.54
N ALA A 69 3.23 3.25 -6.35
CA ALA A 69 3.41 4.01 -5.12
C ALA A 69 4.88 4.25 -4.78
N ILE A 70 5.74 3.23 -4.94
CA ILE A 70 7.18 3.35 -4.72
C ILE A 70 7.81 4.26 -5.78
N GLY A 71 7.40 4.13 -7.05
CA GLY A 71 7.90 4.93 -8.16
C GLY A 71 7.67 6.44 -7.99
N GLU A 72 6.57 6.84 -7.32
CA GLU A 72 6.26 8.24 -7.06
C GLU A 72 7.16 8.92 -6.00
N VAL A 73 7.88 8.13 -5.19
CA VAL A 73 8.73 8.63 -4.09
C VAL A 73 10.21 8.27 -4.25
N LEU A 74 10.58 7.64 -5.36
CA LEU A 74 11.96 7.30 -5.72
C LEU A 74 12.78 8.50 -6.19
#